data_AF-A0A9D6N9U1-F1
#
_entry.id   AF-A0A9D6N9U1-F1
#
_cell.length_a   1.000
_cell.length_b   1.000
_cell.length_c   1.000
_cell.angle_alpha   90.00
_cell.angle_beta   90.00
_cell.angle_gamma   90.00
#
_symmetry.space_group_name_H-M   'P 1'
#
loop_
_entity.id
_entity.type
_entity.pdbx_description
1 polymer ?
#
loop_
_entity_poly.entity_id
_entity_poly.type
_entity_poly.pdbx_seq_one_letter_code
_entity_poly.pdbx_strand_id
1 'polypeptide(L)'
;MVEGLMLRYRLTAPPSRFDRPGQPRKTAEVLLRAGSREEVARIEYEGDPALVREIEERLLQSYGFRGRFIEEETSPMDLEIAMGSWHMEPFSPLRVEGLEVLENP
;
A
#
# COMPACT_ATOMS: atom_id res chain seq x y z
N MET A 1 15.21 9.93 -19.15
CA MET A 1 14.78 9.08 -18.01
C MET A 1 13.27 9.06 -18.10
N VAL A 2 12.66 7.90 -18.37
CA VAL A 2 11.20 7.81 -18.31
C VAL A 2 10.87 7.86 -16.83
N GLU A 3 10.10 8.86 -16.39
CA GLU A 3 9.59 8.89 -15.03
C GLU A 3 8.72 7.65 -14.84
N GLY A 4 9.16 6.76 -13.95
CA GLY A 4 8.42 5.53 -13.64
C GLY A 4 7.15 5.87 -12.86
N LEU A 5 6.14 5.03 -13.01
CA LEU A 5 4.91 5.09 -12.23
C LEU A 5 5.21 4.74 -10.76
N MET A 6 4.81 5.63 -9.86
CA MET A 6 4.99 5.47 -8.42
C MET A 6 3.62 5.43 -7.74
N LEU A 7 3.30 4.32 -7.08
CA LEU A 7 2.18 4.24 -6.15
C LEU A 7 2.70 4.40 -4.73
N ARG A 8 2.09 5.31 -3.99
CA ARG A 8 2.34 5.48 -2.56
C ARG A 8 1.03 5.51 -1.81
N TYR A 9 0.93 4.66 -0.80
CA TYR A 9 -0.17 4.64 0.16
C TYR A 9 0.33 4.99 1.53
N ARG A 10 -0.42 5.84 2.24
CA ARG A 10 -0.26 6.08 3.67
C ARG A 10 -1.32 5.28 4.41
N LEU A 11 -0.90 4.49 5.37
CA LEU A 11 -1.74 3.66 6.22
C LEU A 11 -1.61 4.15 7.65
N THR A 12 -2.73 4.15 8.37
CA THR A 12 -2.83 4.60 9.76
C THR A 12 -3.26 3.43 10.63
N ALA A 13 -2.60 3.23 11.77
CA ALA A 13 -2.98 2.17 12.69
C ALA A 13 -4.47 2.29 13.09
N PRO A 14 -5.20 1.16 13.20
CA PRO A 14 -6.55 1.17 13.72
C PRO A 14 -6.55 1.70 15.17
N PRO A 15 -7.65 2.33 15.60
CA PRO A 15 -7.76 2.81 16.97
C PRO A 15 -7.66 1.65 17.97
N SER A 16 -6.74 1.75 18.92
CA SER A 16 -6.57 0.78 20.00
C SER A 16 -7.28 1.26 21.26
N ARG A 17 -7.88 0.31 22.01
CA ARG A 17 -8.44 0.60 23.35
C ARG A 17 -7.35 1.02 24.36
N PHE A 18 -6.09 0.78 24.04
CA PHE A 18 -4.94 1.13 24.86
C PHE A 18 -4.29 2.47 24.45
N ASP A 19 -4.81 3.15 23.42
CA ASP A 19 -4.29 4.45 22.99
C ASP A 19 -4.55 5.50 24.07
N ARG A 20 -3.51 6.30 24.36
CA ARG A 20 -3.64 7.43 25.29
C ARG A 20 -4.29 8.62 24.59
N PRO A 21 -5.16 9.40 25.28
CA PRO A 21 -5.69 10.64 24.73
C PRO A 21 -4.57 11.57 24.25
N GLY A 22 -4.69 12.08 23.01
CA GLY A 22 -3.71 12.99 22.41
C GLY A 22 -2.46 12.32 21.82
N GLN A 23 -2.34 10.99 21.89
CA GLN A 23 -1.26 10.28 21.21
C GLN A 23 -1.48 10.33 19.69
N PRO A 24 -0.50 10.77 18.89
CA PRO A 24 -0.62 10.72 17.44
C PRO A 24 -0.72 9.27 16.99
N ARG A 25 -1.62 9.00 16.05
CA ARG A 25 -1.75 7.66 15.48
C ARG A 25 -0.49 7.31 14.70
N LYS A 26 -0.07 6.06 14.85
CA LYS A 26 1.05 5.52 14.07
C LYS A 26 0.67 5.46 12.60
N THR A 27 1.61 5.79 11.74
CA THR A 27 1.46 5.72 10.29
C THR A 27 2.62 4.95 9.68
N ALA A 28 2.35 4.32 8.55
CA ALA A 28 3.33 3.69 7.69
C ALA A 28 2.97 3.99 6.23
N GLU A 29 3.96 3.90 5.35
CA GLU A 29 3.79 4.07 3.93
C GLU A 29 4.16 2.79 3.19
N VAL A 30 3.39 2.47 2.17
CA VAL A 30 3.64 1.38 1.23
C VAL A 30 3.88 1.99 -0.12
N LEU A 31 5.02 1.66 -0.73
CA LEU A 31 5.48 2.23 -1.98
C LEU A 31 5.71 1.12 -3.00
N LEU A 32 5.39 1.43 -4.26
CA LEU A 32 5.70 0.56 -5.39
C LEU A 32 6.13 1.42 -6.57
N ARG A 33 7.35 1.17 -7.07
CA ARG A 33 7.95 1.86 -8.21
C ARG A 33 8.00 0.89 -9.38
N ALA A 34 7.24 1.16 -10.43
CA ALA A 34 7.15 0.33 -11.62
C ALA A 34 7.16 1.21 -12.88
N GLY A 35 7.66 0.72 -14.01
CA GLY A 35 7.56 1.43 -15.29
C GLY A 35 6.15 1.40 -15.91
N SER A 36 5.29 0.46 -15.51
CA SER A 36 3.89 0.37 -16.00
C SER A 36 2.96 -0.29 -14.99
N ARG A 37 1.64 -0.27 -15.25
CA ARG A 37 0.61 -0.85 -14.36
C ARG A 37 0.66 -2.37 -14.21
N GLU A 38 1.24 -3.07 -15.18
CA GLU A 38 1.31 -4.54 -15.21
C GLU A 38 2.72 -5.05 -14.87
N GLU A 39 3.72 -4.17 -14.81
CA GLU A 39 5.07 -4.53 -14.42
C GLU A 39 5.11 -4.92 -12.95
N VAL A 40 5.72 -6.07 -12.68
CA VAL A 40 5.96 -6.56 -11.33
C VAL A 40 7.17 -5.86 -10.75
N ALA A 41 7.01 -5.29 -9.56
CA ALA A 41 8.07 -4.63 -8.82
C ALA A 41 7.98 -4.99 -7.33
N ARG A 42 9.06 -4.77 -6.59
CA ARG A 42 9.11 -5.04 -5.15
C ARG A 42 8.41 -3.93 -4.38
N ILE A 43 7.59 -4.33 -3.40
CA ILE A 43 6.97 -3.40 -2.45
C ILE A 43 8.03 -2.90 -1.46
N GLU A 44 8.04 -1.59 -1.23
CA GLU A 44 8.84 -0.92 -0.21
C GLU A 44 7.93 -0.43 0.94
N TYR A 45 8.46 -0.41 2.16
CA TYR A 45 7.73 0.00 3.35
C TYR A 45 8.53 1.02 4.17
N GLU A 46 7.85 2.05 4.67
CA GLU A 46 8.45 3.09 5.52
C GLU A 46 7.54 3.40 6.72
N GLY A 47 8.09 3.78 7.87
CA GLY A 47 7.32 4.23 9.04
C GLY A 47 7.52 3.39 10.31
N ASP A 48 6.49 3.31 11.15
CA ASP A 48 6.57 2.58 12.43
C ASP A 48 6.79 1.06 12.20
N PRO A 49 7.88 0.46 12.70
CA PRO A 49 8.22 -0.93 12.37
C PRO A 49 7.18 -1.98 12.77
N ALA A 50 6.47 -1.75 13.88
CA ALA A 50 5.43 -2.67 14.33
C ALA A 50 4.20 -2.61 13.41
N LEU A 51 3.83 -1.40 12.98
CA LEU A 51 2.76 -1.21 12.01
C LEU A 51 3.14 -1.73 10.62
N VAL A 52 4.36 -1.47 10.16
CA VAL A 52 4.88 -1.99 8.88
C VAL A 52 4.73 -3.51 8.82
N ARG A 53 5.17 -4.21 9.86
CA ARG A 53 5.05 -5.68 9.93
C ARG A 53 3.59 -6.15 9.87
N GLU A 54 2.69 -5.46 10.57
CA GLU A 54 1.26 -5.81 10.53
C GLU A 54 0.67 -5.58 9.14
N ILE A 55 1.04 -4.48 8.48
CA ILE A 55 0.61 -4.16 7.11
C ILE A 55 1.14 -5.22 6.13
N GLU A 56 2.40 -5.60 6.22
CA GLU A 56 3.01 -6.64 5.38
C GLU A 56 2.24 -7.97 5.51
N GLU A 57 2.03 -8.44 6.75
CA GLU A 57 1.30 -9.68 7.02
C GLU A 57 -0.14 -9.66 6.48
N ARG A 58 -0.82 -8.50 6.56
CA ARG A 58 -2.20 -8.32 6.08
C ARG A 58 -2.29 -8.15 4.57
N LEU A 59 -1.33 -7.44 3.99
CA LEU A 59 -1.28 -7.21 2.56
C LEU A 59 -1.04 -8.52 1.81
N LEU A 60 -0.15 -9.39 2.31
CA LEU A 60 0.09 -10.72 1.72
C LEU A 60 -1.12 -11.68 1.83
N GLN A 61 -2.07 -11.40 2.73
CA GLN A 61 -3.35 -12.13 2.80
C GLN A 61 -4.40 -11.55 1.84
N SER A 62 -4.16 -10.37 1.28
CA SER A 62 -5.09 -9.70 0.38
C SER A 62 -5.06 -10.29 -1.03
N TYR A 63 -6.14 -10.08 -1.77
CA TYR A 63 -6.23 -10.47 -3.17
C TYR A 63 -5.95 -9.28 -4.10
N GLY A 64 -5.14 -9.53 -5.12
CA GLY A 64 -4.92 -8.66 -6.28
C GLY A 64 -5.87 -8.94 -7.43
N PHE A 65 -5.48 -8.52 -8.63
CA PHE A 65 -6.29 -8.69 -9.85
C PHE A 65 -6.49 -10.16 -10.19
N ARG A 66 -7.67 -10.53 -10.68
CA ARG A 66 -8.08 -11.93 -10.96
C ARG A 66 -8.08 -12.86 -9.73
N GLY A 67 -8.07 -12.31 -8.51
CA GLY A 67 -8.19 -13.11 -7.29
C GLY A 67 -6.91 -13.88 -6.91
N ARG A 68 -5.75 -13.48 -7.43
CA ARG A 68 -4.45 -13.97 -6.93
C ARG A 68 -4.11 -13.31 -5.59
N PHE A 69 -3.37 -13.99 -4.72
CA PHE A 69 -2.82 -13.36 -3.52
C PHE A 69 -1.76 -12.32 -3.89
N ILE A 70 -1.59 -11.31 -3.03
CA ILE A 70 -0.46 -10.38 -3.13
C ILE A 70 0.82 -11.05 -2.62
N GLU A 71 1.91 -10.72 -3.29
CA GLU A 71 3.26 -11.16 -2.98
C GLU A 71 4.14 -9.93 -2.73
N GLU A 72 5.36 -10.12 -2.19
CA GLU A 72 6.33 -9.03 -2.02
C GLU A 72 6.69 -8.34 -3.34
N GLU A 73 6.65 -9.11 -4.43
CA GLU A 73 6.78 -8.61 -5.79
C GLU A 73 5.40 -8.62 -6.44
N THR A 74 4.88 -7.45 -6.80
CA THR A 74 3.53 -7.33 -7.34
C THR A 74 3.41 -6.20 -8.36
N SER A 75 2.31 -6.18 -9.11
CA SER A 75 2.04 -5.07 -10.03
C SER A 75 1.26 -3.94 -9.35
N PRO A 76 1.36 -2.70 -9.83
CA PRO A 76 0.54 -1.59 -9.34
C PRO A 76 -0.96 -1.88 -9.34
N MET A 77 -1.45 -2.59 -10.35
CA MET A 77 -2.85 -2.97 -10.44
C MET A 77 -3.27 -3.92 -9.31
N ASP A 78 -2.44 -4.90 -8.97
CA ASP A 78 -2.74 -5.82 -7.87
C ASP A 78 -2.71 -5.10 -6.53
N LEU A 79 -1.67 -4.28 -6.31
CA LEU A 79 -1.52 -3.50 -5.08
C LEU A 79 -2.72 -2.57 -4.88
N GLU A 80 -3.19 -1.92 -5.95
CA GLU A 80 -4.37 -1.05 -5.90
C GLU A 80 -5.63 -1.80 -5.45
N ILE A 81 -5.85 -3.02 -5.96
CA ILE A 81 -6.99 -3.86 -5.57
C ILE A 81 -6.85 -4.34 -4.13
N ALA A 82 -5.65 -4.76 -3.74
CA ALA A 82 -5.39 -5.25 -2.39
C ALA A 82 -5.53 -4.17 -1.32
N MET A 83 -5.09 -2.95 -1.60
CA MET A 83 -5.29 -1.79 -0.73
C MET A 83 -6.77 -1.45 -0.54
N GLY A 84 -7.63 -1.79 -1.50
CA GLY A 84 -9.09 -1.66 -1.37
C GLY A 84 -9.77 -2.84 -0.66
N SER A 85 -9.03 -3.85 -0.23
CA SER A 85 -9.61 -5.07 0.34
C SER A 85 -9.99 -4.91 1.81
N TRP A 86 -10.87 -5.80 2.28
CA TRP A 86 -11.30 -5.88 3.69
C TRP A 86 -10.14 -6.15 4.66
N HIS A 87 -9.03 -6.73 4.20
CA HIS A 87 -7.83 -6.94 5.02
C HIS A 87 -7.11 -5.62 5.31
N MET A 88 -7.21 -4.66 4.38
CA MET A 88 -6.52 -3.37 4.46
C MET A 88 -7.41 -2.27 5.01
N GLU A 89 -8.74 -2.41 4.95
CA GLU A 89 -9.73 -1.47 5.49
C GLU A 89 -9.42 -0.97 6.92
N PRO A 90 -9.00 -1.82 7.89
CA PRO A 90 -8.71 -1.36 9.26
C PRO A 90 -7.59 -0.31 9.32
N PHE A 91 -6.69 -0.29 8.34
CA PHE A 91 -5.56 0.63 8.29
C PHE A 91 -5.86 1.94 7.55
N SER A 92 -7.11 2.12 7.09
CA SER A 92 -7.56 3.33 6.38
C SER A 92 -6.56 3.79 5.28
N PRO A 93 -6.24 2.91 4.31
CA PRO A 93 -5.24 3.20 3.29
C PRO A 93 -5.64 4.42 2.47
N LEU A 94 -4.76 5.43 2.46
CA LEU A 94 -4.92 6.66 1.70
C LEU A 94 -3.88 6.70 0.60
N ARG A 95 -4.31 6.75 -0.66
CA ARG A 95 -3.38 6.99 -1.78
C ARG A 95 -2.84 8.42 -1.68
N VAL A 96 -1.54 8.55 -1.53
CA VAL A 96 -0.82 9.85 -1.48
C VAL A 96 -0.08 10.15 -2.78
N GLU A 97 0.23 9.12 -3.57
CA GLU A 97 0.84 9.25 -4.91
C GLU A 97 0.34 8.11 -5.80
N GLY A 98 0.18 8.38 -7.10
CA GLY A 98 -0.16 7.35 -8.08
C GLY A 98 -1.30 7.73 -9.02
N LEU A 99 -0.91 8.22 -10.21
CA LEU A 99 -1.54 8.09 -11.54
C LEU A 99 -0.95 9.08 -12.57
N GLU A 100 0.17 9.75 -12.30
CA GLU A 100 0.84 10.58 -13.30
C GLU A 100 1.69 9.67 -14.21
N VAL A 101 1.13 9.34 -15.38
CA VAL A 101 1.71 9.28 -16.75
C VAL A 101 0.69 8.55 -17.63
N LEU A 102 -0.47 9.16 -17.88
CA LEU A 102 -1.32 8.92 -19.06
C LEU A 102 -2.26 10.12 -19.35
N GLU A 103 -1.89 11.35 -18.97
CA GLU A 103 -2.55 12.57 -19.48
C GLU A 103 -1.79 13.22 -20.66
N ASN A 104 -0.98 12.48 -21.39
CA ASN A 104 -0.57 12.88 -22.74
C ASN A 104 -0.65 11.68 -23.70
N PRO A 105 -1.74 11.55 -24.47
CA PRO A 105 -1.81 10.64 -25.62
C PRO A 105 -0.77 10.96 -26.70
#